data_AF-A0A7X2XLY3-F1
#
_entry.id   AF-A0A7X2XLY3-F1
#
_cell.length_a   1.000
_cell.length_b   1.000
_cell.length_c   1.000
_cell.angle_alpha   90.00
_cell.angle_beta   90.00
_cell.angle_gamma   90.00
#
_symmetry.space_group_name_H-M   'P 1'
#
loop_
_entity.id
_entity.type
_entity.pdbx_description
1 polymer ?
#
loop_
_entity_poly.entity_id
_entity_poly.type
_entity_poly.pdbx_seq_one_letter_code
_entity_poly.pdbx_strand_id
1 'polypeptide(L)' 'MGKKICIVKWILDDSGGGERVAVSLANELTKKYEVHLIGITTKQSDLFFGINSQVKYSNFFDHRVR' A
#
# COMPACT_ATOMS: atom_id res chain seq x y z
N MET A 1 -23.00 3.97 -3.79
CA MET A 1 -21.89 3.35 -3.02
C MET A 1 -20.66 3.37 -3.91
N GLY A 2 -19.55 4.00 -3.49
CA GLY A 2 -18.34 4.12 -4.32
C GLY A 2 -17.66 2.76 -4.55
N LYS A 3 -17.07 2.55 -5.74
CA LYS A 3 -16.29 1.33 -6.02
C LYS A 3 -15.04 1.31 -5.13
N LYS A 4 -14.62 0.11 -4.72
CA LYS A 4 -13.41 -0.11 -3.92
C LYS A 4 -12.30 -0.66 -4.79
N ILE A 5 -11.07 -0.20 -4.56
CA ILE A 5 -9.88 -0.71 -5.23
C ILE A 5 -8.90 -1.20 -4.16
N CYS A 6 -8.37 -2.40 -4.35
CA CYS A 6 -7.32 -2.96 -3.52
C CYS A 6 -6.07 -3.16 -4.37
N ILE A 7 -4.94 -2.61 -3.92
CA ILE A 7 -3.63 -2.83 -4.51
C ILE A 7 -2.85 -3.73 -3.54
N VAL A 8 -2.45 -4.90 -4.01
CA VAL A 8 -1.66 -5.86 -3.23
C VAL A 8 -0.24 -5.88 -3.77
N LYS A 9 0.75 -5.73 -2.87
CA LYS A 9 2.16 -5.73 -3.25
C LYS A 9 2.98 -6.55 -2.25
N TRP A 10 3.96 -7.29 -2.77
CA TRP A 10 4.83 -8.16 -1.98
C TRP A 10 5.59 -7.40 -0.87
N ILE A 11 6.27 -6.30 -1.22
CA ILE A 11 7.08 -5.45 -0.32
C ILE A 11 6.73 -3.99 -0.63
N LEU A 12 6.62 -3.14 0.40
CA LEU A 12 6.33 -1.70 0.27
C LEU A 12 7.27 -0.81 1.11
N ASP A 13 8.18 -1.38 1.89
CA ASP A 13 9.18 -0.70 2.72
C ASP A 13 10.54 -0.54 2.04
N ASP A 14 10.62 -0.76 0.72
CA ASP A 14 11.82 -0.54 -0.09
C ASP A 14 11.62 0.61 -1.10
N SER A 15 12.73 1.14 -1.61
CA SER A 15 12.81 2.29 -2.50
C SER A 15 12.67 1.95 -4.00
N GLY A 16 12.10 0.79 -4.32
CA GLY A 16 11.98 0.27 -5.68
C GLY A 16 10.93 0.97 -6.56
N GLY A 17 11.03 0.72 -7.88
CA GLY A 17 10.14 1.34 -8.86
C GLY A 17 8.69 0.85 -8.76
N GLY A 18 8.47 -0.43 -8.44
CA GLY A 18 7.13 -0.99 -8.31
C GLY A 18 6.40 -0.47 -7.07
N GLU A 19 7.14 -0.27 -5.99
CA GLU A 19 6.71 0.34 -4.72
C GLU A 19 6.27 1.77 -4.96
N ARG A 20 7.10 2.55 -5.67
CA ARG A 20 6.77 3.94 -6.04
C ARG A 20 5.48 4.01 -6.85
N VAL A 21 5.32 3.14 -7.84
CA VAL A 21 4.10 3.11 -8.68
C VAL A 21 2.88 2.72 -7.84
N ALA A 22 2.98 1.68 -7.00
CA ALA A 22 1.87 1.23 -6.17
C ALA A 22 1.37 2.33 -5.22
N VAL A 23 2.28 3.01 -4.52
CA VAL A 23 1.94 4.11 -3.61
C VAL A 23 1.40 5.32 -4.36
N SER A 24 2.03 5.72 -5.47
CA SER A 24 1.58 6.87 -6.27
C SER A 24 0.18 6.64 -6.84
N LEU A 25 -0.08 5.43 -7.35
CA LEU A 25 -1.38 5.04 -7.87
C LEU A 25 -2.43 4.98 -6.76
N ALA A 26 -2.09 4.41 -5.59
CA ALA A 26 -2.99 4.36 -4.45
C ALA A 26 -3.44 5.78 -4.05
N ASN A 27 -2.49 6.71 -3.91
CA ASN A 27 -2.76 8.09 -3.55
C ASN A 27 -3.65 8.82 -4.57
N GLU A 28 -3.42 8.60 -5.87
CA GLU A 28 -4.21 9.27 -6.92
C GLU A 28 -5.64 8.73 -7.01
N LEU A 29 -5.83 7.42 -6.78
CA LEU A 29 -7.13 6.77 -6.85
C LEU A 29 -8.08 7.18 -5.70
N THR A 30 -7.56 7.66 -4.56
CA THR A 30 -8.43 8.11 -3.45
C THR A 30 -9.33 9.28 -3.84
N LYS A 31 -8.99 10.01 -4.91
CA LYS A 31 -9.83 11.09 -5.46
C LYS A 31 -11.21 10.62 -5.93
N LYS A 32 -11.37 9.32 -6.23
CA LYS A 32 -12.61 8.75 -6.78
C LYS A 32 -13.09 7.47 -6.09
N TYR A 33 -12.19 6.75 -5.42
CA TYR A 33 -12.45 5.41 -4.91
C TYR A 33 -12.04 5.29 -3.44
N GLU A 34 -12.67 4.34 -2.73
CA GLU A 34 -12.11 3.84 -1.48
C GLU A 34 -10.92 2.93 -1.84
N VAL A 35 -9.71 3.31 -1.40
CA VAL A 35 -8.47 2.61 -1.75
C VAL A 35 -7.91 1.89 -0.54
N HIS A 36 -7.61 0.61 -0.74
CA HIS A 36 -6.88 -0.23 0.20
C HIS A 36 -5.51 -0.57 -0.39
N LEU A 37 -4.45 -0.35 0.36
CA LEU A 37 -3.09 -0.76 0.00
C LEU A 37 -2.66 -1.86 0.97
N ILE A 38 -2.27 -3.01 0.42
CA ILE A 38 -1.91 -4.19 1.20
C ILE A 38 -0.46 -4.56 0.91
N GLY A 39 0.38 -4.48 1.94
CA GLY A 39 1.70 -5.13 1.96
C GLY A 39 1.57 -6.60 2.35
N ILE A 40 2.34 -7.48 1.72
CA ILE A 40 2.38 -8.90 2.09
C ILE A 40 3.49 -9.14 3.12
N THR A 41 4.74 -8.80 2.79
CA THR A 41 5.93 -9.07 3.62
C THR A 41 6.68 -7.79 3.99
N THR A 42 6.00 -6.65 4.05
CA THR A 42 6.59 -5.38 4.48
C THR A 42 7.08 -5.56 5.92
N LYS A 43 8.35 -5.26 6.22
CA LYS A 43 8.94 -5.54 7.54
C LYS A 43 8.88 -4.34 8.48
N GLN A 44 8.87 -3.14 7.91
CA GLN A 44 8.78 -1.90 8.67
C GLN A 44 7.32 -1.43 8.77
N SER A 45 6.99 -0.80 9.90
CA SER A 45 5.71 -0.11 10.06
C SER A 45 5.56 1.03 9.06
N ASP A 46 6.69 1.66 8.71
CA ASP A 46 6.73 2.86 7.89
C ASP A 46 7.09 2.49 6.45
N LEU A 47 6.26 2.94 5.52
CA LEU A 47 6.51 2.80 4.09
C LEU A 47 7.61 3.77 3.66
N PHE A 48 8.46 3.36 2.72
CA PHE A 48 9.51 4.25 2.17
C PHE A 48 8.90 5.47 1.47
N PHE A 49 7.81 5.24 0.72
CA PHE A 49 7.05 6.30 0.06
C PHE A 49 5.81 6.67 0.88
N GLY A 50 5.55 7.97 1.02
CA GLY A 50 4.41 8.48 1.78
C GLY A 50 3.06 8.14 1.15
N ILE A 51 2.16 7.59 1.96
CA ILE A 51 0.74 7.38 1.62
C ILE A 51 -0.11 8.54 2.13
N ASN A 52 -1.14 8.90 1.36
CA ASN A 52 -2.18 9.83 1.78
C ASN A 52 -3.00 9.21 2.94
N SER A 53 -3.42 10.01 3.92
CA SER A 53 -4.25 9.59 5.05
C SER A 53 -5.59 8.93 4.66
N GLN A 54 -6.03 9.13 3.42
CA GLN A 54 -7.22 8.47 2.86
C GLN A 54 -6.97 7.03 2.40
N VAL A 55 -5.72 6.62 2.20
CA VAL A 55 -5.37 5.24 1.84
C VAL A 55 -5.46 4.36 3.07
N LYS A 56 -6.27 3.31 3.01
CA LYS A 56 -6.36 2.30 4.06
C LYS A 56 -5.23 1.29 3.89
N TYR A 57 -4.15 1.49 4.64
CA TYR A 57 -3.01 0.59 4.61
C TYR A 57 -3.16 -0.56 5.61
N SER A 58 -2.79 -1.76 5.18
CA SER A 58 -2.66 -2.94 6.03
C SER A 58 -1.48 -3.80 5.56
N ASN A 59 -0.93 -4.59 6.47
CA ASN A 59 0.16 -5.51 6.19
C ASN A 59 -0.22 -6.91 6.67
N PHE A 60 -0.05 -7.94 5.82
CA PHE A 60 -0.49 -9.30 6.13
C PHE A 60 0.49 -10.06 7.02
N PHE A 61 1.78 -10.02 6.71
CA PHE A 61 2.81 -10.65 7.52
C PHE A 61 3.61 -9.57 8.24
N ASP A 62 3.04 -9.08 9.34
CA ASP A 62 3.77 -8.28 10.34
C ASP A 62 4.90 -9.11 11.01
N HIS A 63 4.86 -10.44 10.84
CA HIS A 63 5.84 -11.37 11.37
C HIS A 63 6.27 -12.32 10.26
N ARG A 64 7.59 -12.52 10.09
CA ARG A 64 8.17 -13.46 9.13
C ARG A 64 7.42 -14.80 9.19
N VAL A 65 6.73 -15.19 8.12
CA VAL A 65 6.47 -16.61 7.87
C VAL A 65 7.85 -17.21 7.60
N ARG A 66 8.37 -17.90 8.61
CA ARG A 66 9.58 -18.71 8.50
C ARG A 66 9.27 -19.99 7.77
#